data_AF-A0A4U5X3E6-F1
#
_entry.id   AF-A0A4U5X3E6-F1
#
_cell.length_a   1.000
_cell.length_b   1.000
_cell.length_c   1.000
_cell.angle_alpha   90.00
_cell.angle_beta   90.00
_cell.angle_gamma   90.00
#
_symmetry.space_group_name_H-M   'P 1'
#
loop_
_entity.id
_entity.type
_entity.pdbx_description
1 polymer ?
#
loop_
_entity_poly.entity_id
_entity_poly.type
_entity_poly.pdbx_seq_one_letter_code
_entity_poly.pdbx_strand_id
1 'polypeptide(L)'
;MTTPGSPSGQQTNLRKVFYQCQLGKSDLDSLFATACEGIELPQIKVSTTTGETLFWKPTLEELVEAVQRDAPEIRGDWANLTLQADTPSQERGVKISIDKERTEVNFSGSDTTWAFGQIARVEKFLVSRGAVFSSPRYENTISFISLAFFMGLGAFFLIHGVDDDTVADCVKRAKNASRNDVFLIPSWR
;
A
#
# COMPACT_ATOMS: atom_id res chain seq x y z
N MET A 1 13.11 27.85 -35.39
CA MET A 1 13.05 27.40 -33.98
C MET A 1 12.67 25.94 -33.99
N THR A 2 13.66 25.06 -33.89
CA THR A 2 13.47 23.61 -33.80
C THR A 2 13.17 23.27 -32.35
N THR A 3 11.93 22.86 -32.08
CA THR A 3 11.52 22.31 -30.79
C THR A 3 12.40 21.09 -30.48
N PRO A 4 13.08 21.03 -29.32
CA PRO A 4 13.82 19.84 -28.95
C PRO A 4 12.82 18.68 -28.79
N GLY A 5 13.11 17.56 -29.46
CA GLY A 5 12.31 16.35 -29.33
C GLY A 5 12.30 15.89 -27.87
N SER A 6 11.10 15.70 -27.32
CA SER A 6 10.89 15.06 -26.02
C SER A 6 11.64 13.72 -26.01
N PRO A 7 12.35 13.37 -24.92
CA PRO A 7 13.07 12.11 -24.84
C PRO A 7 12.10 10.94 -25.01
N SER A 8 12.46 10.04 -25.92
CA SER A 8 11.77 8.78 -26.16
C SER A 8 11.51 8.01 -24.86
N GLY A 9 10.23 7.72 -24.59
CA GLY A 9 9.81 6.45 -23.99
C GLY A 9 9.96 6.27 -22.47
N GLN A 10 9.83 7.30 -21.64
CA GLN A 10 9.64 7.07 -20.20
C GLN A 10 8.22 6.57 -19.93
N GLN A 11 8.06 5.24 -19.92
CA GLN A 11 6.83 4.60 -19.45
C GLN A 11 6.77 4.72 -17.93
N THR A 12 5.76 5.44 -17.44
CA THR A 12 5.48 5.54 -16.01
C THR A 12 4.85 4.23 -15.54
N ASN A 13 5.21 3.78 -14.35
CA ASN A 13 4.64 2.61 -13.69
C ASN A 13 4.49 2.94 -12.20
N LEU A 14 3.26 3.13 -11.76
CA LEU A 14 2.91 3.55 -10.41
C LEU A 14 2.12 2.45 -9.75
N ARG A 15 2.75 1.78 -8.79
CA ARG A 15 2.17 0.68 -8.03
C ARG A 15 1.92 1.12 -6.59
N LYS A 16 0.71 0.88 -6.09
CA LYS A 16 0.35 1.03 -4.67
C LYS A 16 -0.41 -0.21 -4.19
N VAL A 17 -0.19 -0.55 -2.92
CA VAL A 17 -0.84 -1.66 -2.26
C VAL A 17 -1.58 -1.12 -1.05
N PHE A 18 -2.84 -1.51 -0.93
CA PHE A 18 -3.76 -1.11 0.12
C PHE A 18 -4.25 -2.35 0.86
N TYR A 19 -4.34 -2.27 2.17
CA TYR A 19 -4.83 -3.34 3.04
C TYR A 19 -6.15 -2.93 3.70
N GLN A 20 -6.86 -3.93 4.23
CA GLN A 20 -8.12 -3.75 4.98
C GLN A 20 -9.27 -3.12 4.17
N CYS A 21 -9.22 -3.18 2.85
CA CYS A 21 -10.28 -2.70 1.98
C CYS A 21 -11.50 -3.64 2.07
N GLN A 22 -12.60 -3.21 2.69
CA GLN A 22 -13.90 -3.88 2.55
C GLN A 22 -14.68 -3.19 1.44
N LEU A 23 -14.60 -3.72 0.23
CA LEU A 23 -15.29 -3.17 -0.94
C LEU A 23 -16.55 -4.01 -1.23
N GLY A 24 -17.72 -3.37 -1.18
CA GLY A 24 -18.96 -3.96 -1.68
C GLY A 24 -19.05 -3.90 -3.21
N LYS A 25 -20.08 -4.54 -3.79
CA LYS A 25 -20.31 -4.53 -5.25
C LYS A 25 -20.32 -3.11 -5.84
N SER A 26 -21.09 -2.19 -5.24
CA SER A 26 -21.17 -0.79 -5.68
C SER A 26 -19.83 -0.07 -5.63
N ASP A 27 -18.96 -0.48 -4.71
CA ASP A 27 -17.66 0.13 -4.51
C ASP A 27 -16.67 -0.37 -5.54
N LEU A 28 -16.75 -1.66 -5.89
CA LEU A 28 -16.00 -2.25 -6.99
C LEU A 28 -16.39 -1.61 -8.32
N ASP A 29 -17.68 -1.43 -8.58
CA ASP A 29 -18.16 -0.75 -9.78
C ASP A 29 -17.64 0.70 -9.85
N SER A 30 -17.71 1.44 -8.73
CA SER A 30 -17.21 2.81 -8.64
C SER A 30 -15.69 2.90 -8.81
N LEU A 31 -14.95 1.96 -8.19
CA LEU A 31 -13.51 1.85 -8.29
C LEU A 31 -13.09 1.58 -9.73
N PHE A 32 -13.74 0.62 -10.40
CA PHE A 32 -13.45 0.24 -11.77
C PHE A 32 -13.78 1.35 -12.76
N ALA A 33 -14.92 2.02 -12.59
CA ALA A 33 -15.30 3.18 -13.39
C ALA A 33 -14.28 4.32 -13.24
N THR A 34 -13.85 4.61 -12.01
CA THR A 34 -12.84 5.64 -11.74
C THR A 34 -11.50 5.27 -12.36
N ALA A 35 -11.05 4.04 -12.16
CA ALA A 35 -9.75 3.56 -12.61
C ALA A 35 -9.64 3.46 -14.14
N CYS A 36 -10.75 3.18 -14.84
CA CYS A 36 -10.79 3.07 -16.29
C CYS A 36 -11.13 4.40 -17.00
N GLU A 37 -11.22 5.51 -16.27
CA GLU A 37 -11.56 6.81 -16.85
C GLU A 37 -10.52 7.21 -17.93
N GLY A 38 -11.00 7.32 -19.17
CA GLY A 38 -10.16 7.62 -20.33
C GLY A 38 -9.58 6.40 -21.05
N ILE A 39 -10.07 5.19 -20.74
CA ILE A 39 -9.83 3.94 -21.48
C ILE A 39 -11.18 3.39 -21.98
N GLU A 40 -11.26 2.98 -23.24
CA GLU A 40 -12.52 2.53 -23.86
C GLU A 40 -12.82 1.04 -23.60
N LEU A 41 -14.11 0.69 -23.63
CA LEU A 41 -14.66 -0.61 -23.22
C LEU A 41 -14.15 -1.88 -23.93
N PRO A 42 -13.66 -1.93 -25.19
CA PRO A 42 -13.15 -3.20 -25.71
C PRO A 42 -11.82 -3.62 -25.05
N GLN A 43 -11.18 -2.73 -24.27
CA GLN A 43 -9.88 -2.98 -23.65
C GLN A 43 -9.98 -3.35 -22.18
N ILE A 44 -11.15 -3.18 -21.56
CA ILE A 44 -11.36 -3.48 -20.14
C ILE A 44 -11.65 -4.98 -20.00
N LYS A 45 -10.95 -5.61 -19.07
CA LYS A 45 -11.11 -7.03 -18.72
C LYS A 45 -11.18 -7.15 -17.22
N VAL A 46 -12.33 -7.55 -16.72
CA VAL A 46 -12.54 -7.96 -15.33
C VAL A 46 -12.53 -9.47 -15.30
N SER A 47 -11.74 -10.05 -14.40
CA SER A 47 -11.53 -11.49 -14.33
C SER A 47 -11.51 -11.99 -12.90
N THR A 48 -11.93 -13.24 -12.72
CA THR A 48 -11.81 -13.95 -11.46
C THR A 48 -11.50 -15.42 -11.69
N THR A 49 -10.80 -16.03 -10.73
CA THR A 49 -10.49 -17.46 -10.77
C THR A 49 -11.32 -18.19 -9.73
N THR A 50 -12.01 -19.23 -10.18
CA THR A 50 -12.93 -20.05 -9.40
C THR A 50 -12.52 -21.51 -9.60
N GLY A 51 -11.96 -22.13 -8.55
CA GLY A 51 -11.29 -23.42 -8.68
C GLY A 51 -10.14 -23.32 -9.71
N GLU A 52 -10.25 -24.09 -10.80
CA GLU A 52 -9.30 -24.06 -11.92
C GLU A 52 -9.78 -23.22 -13.11
N THR A 53 -10.99 -22.65 -13.03
CA THR A 53 -11.60 -21.93 -14.15
C THR A 53 -11.37 -20.42 -14.03
N LEU A 54 -10.82 -19.82 -15.08
CA LEU A 54 -10.71 -18.37 -15.22
C LEU A 54 -11.92 -17.81 -15.95
N PHE A 55 -12.69 -16.97 -15.26
CA PHE A 55 -13.77 -16.20 -15.84
C PHE A 55 -13.26 -14.80 -16.19
N TRP A 56 -13.64 -14.29 -17.36
CA TRP A 56 -13.32 -12.91 -17.75
C TRP A 56 -14.46 -12.30 -18.55
N LYS A 57 -14.75 -11.02 -18.30
CA LYS A 57 -15.77 -10.22 -18.99
C LYS A 57 -15.38 -8.74 -19.03
N PRO A 58 -15.94 -7.93 -19.95
CA PRO A 58 -15.69 -6.49 -20.00
C PRO A 58 -16.19 -5.71 -18.78
N THR A 59 -17.22 -6.22 -18.09
CA THR A 59 -17.84 -5.57 -16.93
C THR A 59 -17.93 -6.50 -15.73
N LEU A 60 -18.02 -5.93 -14.52
CA LEU A 60 -18.21 -6.70 -13.30
C LEU A 60 -19.56 -7.41 -13.27
N GLU A 61 -20.61 -6.77 -13.78
CA GLU A 61 -21.96 -7.35 -13.84
C GLU A 61 -21.98 -8.62 -14.71
N GLU A 62 -21.44 -8.55 -15.93
CA GLU A 62 -21.35 -9.74 -16.80
C GLU A 62 -20.48 -10.83 -16.17
N LEU A 63 -19.42 -10.47 -15.45
CA LEU A 63 -18.57 -11.44 -14.75
C LEU A 63 -19.36 -12.16 -13.65
N VAL A 64 -20.14 -11.41 -12.86
CA VAL A 64 -20.99 -11.96 -11.81
C VAL A 64 -22.03 -12.91 -12.40
N GLU A 65 -22.68 -12.53 -13.50
CA GLU A 65 -23.65 -13.40 -14.17
C GLU A 65 -23.02 -14.68 -14.73
N ALA A 66 -21.82 -14.58 -15.32
CA ALA A 66 -21.09 -15.73 -15.85
C ALA A 66 -20.71 -16.71 -14.74
N VAL A 67 -20.15 -16.21 -13.63
CA VAL A 67 -19.77 -17.04 -12.47
C VAL A 67 -21.00 -17.67 -11.83
N GLN A 68 -22.11 -16.95 -11.68
CA GLN A 68 -23.33 -17.51 -11.10
C GLN A 68 -23.95 -18.61 -11.96
N ARG A 69 -23.85 -18.49 -13.29
CA ARG A 69 -24.36 -19.47 -14.24
C ARG A 69 -23.54 -20.75 -14.24
N ASP A 70 -22.21 -20.60 -14.26
CA ASP A 70 -21.30 -21.72 -14.52
C ASP A 70 -20.65 -22.29 -13.23
N ALA A 71 -20.70 -21.54 -12.12
CA ALA A 71 -20.15 -21.92 -10.81
C ALA A 71 -21.03 -21.41 -9.63
N PRO A 72 -22.29 -21.88 -9.51
CA PRO A 72 -23.28 -21.36 -8.54
C PRO A 72 -22.95 -21.62 -7.06
N GLU A 73 -22.00 -22.52 -6.78
CA GLU A 73 -21.55 -22.84 -5.42
C GLU A 73 -20.73 -21.72 -4.77
N ILE A 74 -20.15 -20.82 -5.57
CA ILE A 74 -19.38 -19.68 -5.09
C ILE A 74 -20.32 -18.52 -4.78
N ARG A 75 -20.97 -18.60 -3.62
CA ARG A 75 -21.77 -17.50 -3.08
C ARG A 75 -20.91 -16.64 -2.17
N GLY A 76 -20.43 -15.50 -2.69
CA GLY A 76 -20.09 -14.33 -1.89
C GLY A 76 -18.62 -14.06 -1.61
N ASP A 77 -17.70 -14.97 -1.94
CA ASP A 77 -16.26 -14.79 -1.65
C ASP A 77 -15.50 -14.32 -2.91
N TRP A 78 -15.61 -13.02 -3.23
CA TRP A 78 -14.94 -12.37 -4.38
C TRP A 78 -13.47 -12.05 -4.06
N ALA A 79 -12.75 -13.11 -3.72
CA ALA A 79 -11.43 -13.06 -3.12
C ALA A 79 -10.26 -13.01 -4.12
N ASN A 80 -10.55 -13.01 -5.43
CA ASN A 80 -9.54 -13.08 -6.49
C ASN A 80 -10.05 -12.32 -7.72
N LEU A 81 -10.28 -11.01 -7.58
CA LEU A 81 -10.81 -10.18 -8.66
C LEU A 81 -9.66 -9.38 -9.28
N THR A 82 -9.52 -9.43 -10.61
CA THR A 82 -8.52 -8.65 -11.33
C THR A 82 -9.18 -7.85 -12.43
N LEU A 83 -9.00 -6.54 -12.41
CA LEU A 83 -9.30 -5.66 -13.52
C LEU A 83 -8.00 -5.32 -14.27
N GLN A 84 -8.03 -5.40 -15.58
CA GLN A 84 -6.96 -4.94 -16.46
C GLN A 84 -7.58 -4.14 -17.61
N ALA A 85 -7.03 -2.97 -17.92
CA ALA A 85 -7.41 -2.19 -19.08
C ALA A 85 -6.21 -1.44 -19.65
N ASP A 86 -6.02 -1.47 -20.96
CA ASP A 86 -4.87 -0.89 -21.64
C ASP A 86 -5.28 -0.24 -22.97
N THR A 87 -4.87 1.00 -23.25
CA THR A 87 -5.12 1.63 -24.54
C THR A 87 -4.31 0.96 -25.66
N PRO A 88 -4.75 0.96 -26.93
CA PRO A 88 -4.02 0.31 -28.02
C PRO A 88 -2.67 0.97 -28.26
N SER A 89 -2.57 2.27 -27.97
CA SER A 89 -1.34 3.05 -28.01
C SER A 89 -0.39 2.77 -26.85
N GLN A 90 -0.82 1.98 -25.84
CA GLN A 90 -0.11 1.78 -24.56
C GLN A 90 0.18 3.08 -23.80
N GLU A 91 -0.54 4.14 -24.13
CA GLU A 91 -0.40 5.44 -23.49
C GLU A 91 -0.94 5.43 -22.07
N ARG A 92 -1.96 4.59 -21.82
CA ARG A 92 -2.64 4.43 -20.53
C ARG A 92 -2.91 2.96 -20.28
N GLY A 93 -2.59 2.50 -19.10
CA GLY A 93 -2.79 1.14 -18.65
C GLY A 93 -3.11 1.12 -17.16
N VAL A 94 -4.01 0.24 -16.78
CA VAL A 94 -4.40 0.03 -15.38
C VAL A 94 -4.55 -1.45 -15.11
N LYS A 95 -4.02 -1.88 -13.96
CA LYS A 95 -4.23 -3.19 -13.40
C LYS A 95 -4.58 -3.07 -11.93
N ILE A 96 -5.75 -3.56 -11.57
CA ILE A 96 -6.21 -3.65 -10.19
C ILE A 96 -6.35 -5.12 -9.84
N SER A 97 -5.73 -5.55 -8.76
CA SER A 97 -5.82 -6.92 -8.24
C SER A 97 -6.34 -6.85 -6.82
N ILE A 98 -7.46 -7.52 -6.56
CA ILE A 98 -8.14 -7.53 -5.26
C ILE A 98 -8.14 -8.97 -4.78
N ASP A 99 -7.49 -9.16 -3.63
CA ASP A 99 -7.53 -10.41 -2.87
C ASP A 99 -8.18 -10.18 -1.50
N LYS A 100 -8.30 -11.25 -0.68
CA LYS A 100 -8.91 -11.16 0.66
C LYS A 100 -8.18 -10.20 1.61
N GLU A 101 -6.89 -9.98 1.42
CA GLU A 101 -6.04 -9.25 2.35
C GLU A 101 -5.71 -7.84 1.84
N ARG A 102 -5.68 -7.64 0.51
CA ARG A 102 -5.18 -6.41 -0.12
C ARG A 102 -5.82 -6.11 -1.47
N THR A 103 -5.82 -4.81 -1.78
CA THR A 103 -6.05 -4.25 -3.11
C THR A 103 -4.75 -3.67 -3.63
N GLU A 104 -4.23 -4.23 -4.70
CA GLU A 104 -3.10 -3.71 -5.45
C GLU A 104 -3.60 -2.94 -6.66
N VAL A 105 -3.09 -1.72 -6.85
CA VAL A 105 -3.38 -0.90 -8.01
C VAL A 105 -2.08 -0.54 -8.71
N ASN A 106 -2.09 -0.65 -10.02
CA ASN A 106 -0.97 -0.32 -10.88
C ASN A 106 -1.47 0.50 -12.06
N PHE A 107 -0.95 1.72 -12.20
CA PHE A 107 -1.18 2.59 -13.35
C PHE A 107 0.11 2.69 -14.15
N SER A 108 0.02 2.46 -15.45
CA SER A 108 1.18 2.52 -16.34
C SER A 108 0.88 3.24 -17.65
N GLY A 109 1.92 3.67 -18.35
CA GLY A 109 1.78 4.28 -19.68
C GLY A 109 2.68 5.48 -19.91
N SER A 110 2.64 6.05 -21.11
CA SER A 110 3.41 7.25 -21.46
C SER A 110 2.76 8.56 -20.99
N ASP A 111 1.45 8.57 -20.72
CA ASP A 111 0.75 9.72 -20.13
C ASP A 111 0.96 9.74 -18.61
N THR A 112 2.07 10.32 -18.20
CA THR A 112 2.48 10.39 -16.79
C THR A 112 1.48 11.17 -15.94
N THR A 113 0.91 12.25 -16.49
CA THR A 113 -0.04 13.12 -15.78
C THR A 113 -1.33 12.37 -15.49
N TRP A 114 -1.83 11.62 -16.47
CA TRP A 114 -2.98 10.73 -16.26
C TRP A 114 -2.68 9.67 -15.21
N ALA A 115 -1.53 8.98 -15.28
CA ALA A 115 -1.19 7.92 -14.34
C ALA A 115 -1.12 8.42 -12.87
N PHE A 116 -0.46 9.56 -12.64
CA PHE A 116 -0.42 10.19 -11.31
C PHE A 116 -1.79 10.72 -10.86
N GLY A 117 -2.57 11.27 -11.77
CA GLY A 117 -3.93 11.73 -11.47
C GLY A 117 -4.85 10.58 -11.06
N GLN A 118 -4.81 9.47 -11.79
CA GLN A 118 -5.65 8.31 -11.52
C GLN A 118 -5.26 7.60 -10.24
N ILE A 119 -3.96 7.41 -9.99
CA ILE A 119 -3.55 6.78 -8.74
C ILE A 119 -3.96 7.60 -7.52
N ALA A 120 -3.91 8.93 -7.59
CA ALA A 120 -4.35 9.81 -6.50
C ALA A 120 -5.88 9.75 -6.28
N ARG A 121 -6.67 9.67 -7.37
CA ARG A 121 -8.14 9.51 -7.28
C ARG A 121 -8.51 8.17 -6.65
N VAL A 122 -7.91 7.08 -7.13
CA VAL A 122 -8.15 5.73 -6.60
C VAL A 122 -7.66 5.60 -5.16
N GLU A 123 -6.51 6.18 -4.83
CA GLU A 123 -6.01 6.24 -3.46
C GLU A 123 -6.99 6.95 -2.54
N LYS A 124 -7.46 8.14 -2.92
CA LYS A 124 -8.45 8.89 -2.13
C LYS A 124 -9.75 8.09 -1.96
N PHE A 125 -10.20 7.41 -3.01
CA PHE A 125 -11.36 6.53 -2.95
C PHE A 125 -11.14 5.40 -1.94
N LEU A 126 -10.04 4.64 -2.05
CA LEU A 126 -9.76 3.51 -1.17
C LEU A 126 -9.57 3.95 0.28
N VAL A 127 -8.81 5.02 0.53
CA VAL A 127 -8.61 5.58 1.87
C VAL A 127 -9.94 6.02 2.49
N SER A 128 -10.87 6.59 1.70
CA SER A 128 -12.20 6.96 2.19
C SER A 128 -13.04 5.75 2.62
N ARG A 129 -12.68 4.53 2.19
CA ARG A 129 -13.32 3.26 2.59
C ARG A 129 -12.53 2.51 3.66
N GLY A 130 -11.60 3.19 4.34
CA GLY A 130 -10.83 2.61 5.43
C GLY A 130 -9.58 1.85 5.00
N ALA A 131 -9.15 1.97 3.75
CA ALA A 131 -7.91 1.36 3.31
C ALA A 131 -6.69 1.96 4.02
N VAL A 132 -5.73 1.10 4.38
CA VAL A 132 -4.46 1.49 5.00
C VAL A 132 -3.27 1.04 4.16
N PHE A 133 -2.16 1.78 4.21
CA PHE A 133 -0.93 1.46 3.48
C PHE A 133 -0.06 0.43 4.20
N SER A 134 -0.19 0.30 5.52
CA SER A 134 0.54 -0.65 6.34
C SER A 134 -0.16 -2.02 6.36
N SER A 135 0.61 -3.10 6.20
CA SER A 135 0.08 -4.45 6.38
C SER A 135 -0.19 -4.69 7.87
N PRO A 136 -1.43 -5.01 8.28
CA PRO A 136 -1.74 -5.23 9.70
C PRO A 136 -0.98 -6.42 10.32
N ARG A 137 -0.47 -7.37 9.52
CA ARG A 137 0.38 -8.46 10.03
C ARG A 137 1.70 -7.95 10.62
N TYR A 138 2.24 -6.84 10.12
CA TYR A 138 3.52 -6.30 10.59
C TYR A 138 3.38 -5.48 11.89
N GLU A 139 2.27 -4.75 12.08
CA GLU A 139 2.04 -3.97 13.31
C GLU A 139 1.94 -4.87 14.55
N ASN A 140 1.19 -5.97 14.48
CA ASN A 140 1.09 -6.89 15.60
C ASN A 140 2.45 -7.51 15.96
N THR A 141 3.24 -7.91 14.95
CA THR A 141 4.55 -8.53 15.17
C THR A 141 5.54 -7.56 15.85
N ILE A 142 5.59 -6.31 15.40
CA ILE A 142 6.46 -5.28 16.00
C ILE A 142 6.00 -4.94 17.43
N SER A 143 4.68 -4.87 17.67
CA SER A 143 4.13 -4.62 19.01
C SER A 143 4.49 -5.73 19.99
N PHE A 144 4.35 -7.00 19.60
CA PHE A 144 4.73 -8.14 20.44
C PHE A 144 6.23 -8.18 20.75
N ILE A 145 7.09 -7.91 19.76
CA ILE A 145 8.55 -7.86 19.97
C ILE A 145 8.93 -6.72 20.92
N SER A 146 8.33 -5.55 20.75
CA SER A 146 8.58 -4.40 21.63
C SER A 146 8.14 -4.70 23.06
N LEU A 147 6.94 -5.26 23.26
CA LEU A 147 6.44 -5.65 24.56
C LEU A 147 7.35 -6.70 25.24
N ALA A 148 7.78 -7.71 24.50
CA ALA A 148 8.68 -8.75 25.01
C ALA A 148 10.04 -8.16 25.41
N PHE A 149 10.58 -7.22 24.62
CA PHE A 149 11.82 -6.52 24.95
C PHE A 149 11.71 -5.71 26.24
N PHE A 150 10.63 -4.93 26.42
CA PHE A 150 10.41 -4.15 27.64
C PHE A 150 10.14 -5.03 28.86
N MET A 151 9.41 -6.14 28.71
CA MET A 151 9.25 -7.10 29.79
C MET A 151 10.57 -7.80 30.14
N GLY A 152 11.40 -8.13 29.15
CA GLY A 152 12.73 -8.69 29.36
C GLY A 152 13.66 -7.74 30.10
N LEU A 153 13.69 -6.46 29.71
CA LEU A 153 14.44 -5.42 30.42
C LEU A 153 13.93 -5.22 31.85
N GLY A 154 12.61 -5.12 32.03
CA GLY A 154 12.00 -5.00 33.35
C GLY A 154 12.35 -6.19 34.26
N ALA A 155 12.24 -7.40 33.75
CA ALA A 155 12.62 -8.62 34.47
C ALA A 155 14.12 -8.65 34.78
N PHE A 156 14.98 -8.24 33.84
CA PHE A 156 16.42 -8.15 34.06
C PHE A 156 16.76 -7.20 35.22
N PHE A 157 16.17 -6.01 35.25
CA PHE A 157 16.37 -5.05 36.36
C PHE A 157 15.77 -5.52 37.69
N LEU A 158 14.65 -6.26 37.66
CA LEU A 158 14.05 -6.83 38.87
C LEU A 158 14.85 -8.01 39.44
N ILE A 159 15.42 -8.86 38.58
CA ILE A 159 16.14 -10.07 38.99
C ILE A 159 17.58 -9.75 39.42
N HIS A 160 18.27 -8.88 38.68
CA HIS A 160 19.67 -8.58 38.96
C HIS A 160 19.85 -7.45 39.98
N GLY A 161 18.78 -6.72 40.30
CA GLY A 161 18.86 -5.53 41.14
C GLY A 161 19.60 -4.41 40.42
N VAL A 162 19.10 -3.19 40.54
CA VAL A 162 19.93 -2.03 40.27
C VAL A 162 20.71 -1.78 41.55
N ASP A 163 21.97 -2.19 41.61
CA ASP A 163 22.84 -1.80 42.73
C ASP A 163 22.85 -0.26 42.78
N ASP A 164 22.53 0.31 43.95
CA ASP A 164 22.46 1.77 44.17
C ASP A 164 23.75 2.48 43.73
N ASP A 165 24.89 1.77 43.81
CA ASP A 165 26.19 2.22 43.35
C ASP A 165 26.23 2.48 41.84
N THR A 166 25.47 1.74 41.04
CA THR A 166 25.38 1.89 39.58
C THR A 166 24.62 3.17 39.19
N VAL A 167 23.55 3.49 39.92
CA VAL A 167 22.78 4.73 39.70
C VAL A 167 23.61 5.93 40.13
N ALA A 168 24.28 5.84 41.29
CA ALA A 168 25.17 6.88 41.76
C ALA A 168 26.31 7.15 40.77
N ASP A 169 26.91 6.11 40.17
CA ASP A 169 27.99 6.26 39.20
C ASP A 169 27.50 6.79 37.84
N CYS A 170 26.30 6.39 37.38
CA CYS A 170 25.65 6.97 36.21
C CYS A 170 25.30 8.46 36.39
N VAL A 171 24.75 8.84 37.55
CA VAL A 171 24.45 10.25 37.88
C VAL A 171 25.74 11.05 37.99
N LYS A 172 26.81 10.48 38.55
CA LYS A 172 28.11 11.13 38.66
C LYS A 172 28.78 11.32 37.29
N ARG A 173 28.68 10.33 36.38
CA ARG A 173 29.13 10.46 34.98
C ARG A 173 28.33 11.50 34.20
N ALA A 174 27.01 11.53 34.33
CA ALA A 174 26.17 12.54 33.69
C ALA A 174 26.49 13.97 34.17
N LYS A 175 26.72 14.13 35.48
CA LYS A 175 27.09 15.41 36.09
C LYS A 175 28.52 15.86 35.75
N ASN A 176 29.44 14.93 35.50
CA ASN A 176 30.78 15.23 34.97
C ASN A 176 30.76 15.57 33.48
N ALA A 177 29.92 14.90 32.68
CA ALA A 177 29.75 15.21 31.26
C ALA A 177 29.19 16.63 31.06
N SER A 178 28.18 17.03 31.84
CA SER A 178 27.61 18.39 31.75
C SER A 178 28.57 19.49 32.20
N ARG A 179 29.69 19.15 32.85
CA ARG A 179 30.69 20.10 33.35
C ARG A 179 31.84 20.31 32.36
N ASN A 180 32.05 19.38 31.43
CA ASN A 180 33.07 19.47 30.39
C ASN A 180 32.64 20.29 29.15
N ASP A 181 31.35 20.65 29.04
CA ASP A 181 30.84 21.49 27.93
C ASP A 181 31.06 23.00 28.16
N VAL A 182 31.76 23.41 29.24
CA VAL A 182 32.11 24.83 29.52
C VAL A 182 33.61 25.06 29.35
N PHE A 183 34.14 24.79 28.15
CA PHE A 183 35.36 25.42 27.65
C PHE A 183 35.15 25.82 26.18
N LEU A 184 34.20 26.73 25.95
CA LEU A 184 34.23 27.57 24.76
C LEU A 184 35.37 28.57 24.93
N ILE A 185 36.48 28.26 24.28
CA ILE A 185 37.65 29.11 24.08
C ILE A 185 37.17 30.48 23.54
N PRO A 186 37.48 31.62 24.20
CA PRO A 186 37.23 32.92 23.61
C PRO A 186 38.36 33.22 22.63
N SER A 187 38.17 32.95 21.33
CA SER A 187 39.05 33.51 20.30
C SER A 187 38.67 34.97 20.06
N TRP A 188 39.51 35.86 20.57
CA TRP A 188 39.52 37.29 20.25
C TRP A 188 40.13 37.55 18.87
N ARG A 189 39.61 38.60 18.22
CA ARG A 189 40.18 39.43 17.14
C ARG A 189 40.25 38.88 15.72
#